data_AF-A0A1B7XVG3-F1
#
_entry.id   AF-A0A1B7XVG3-F1
#
_cell.length_a   1.000
_cell.length_b   1.000
_cell.length_c   1.000
_cell.angle_alpha   90.00
_cell.angle_beta   90.00
_cell.angle_gamma   90.00
#
_symmetry.space_group_name_H-M   'P 1'
#
loop_
_entity.id
_entity.type
_entity.pdbx_description
1 polymer ?
#
loop_
_entity_poly.entity_id
_entity_poly.type
_entity_poly.pdbx_seq_one_letter_code
_entity_poly.pdbx_strand_id
1 'polypeptide(L)'
;MSRFSEVALLRYMTKLYAPFSEQHAWSYIRQHMNDPMSRACLISRAMIDLLVNRIFAFEAWEGFSVDADRQLREIRHEMNNLPGKSASPSVPFASNTLLTRPTCSAGQGGALQVCIDRVAAIVNSCINHERYDAYRNHRIEYFQAELREMLSPLLISESSGGPNLEEADEALRQMCEKAWSISAKMFTSRWTFEFRFPGTGARFNTQTMVGIAPNIGPQLLQAEHWRVQLVVTPVITVRNDTGSSISVASITNAHVICMK
;
A
#
# COMPACT_ATOMS: atom_id res chain seq x y z
N MET A 1 14.96 17.59 -19.46
CA MET A 1 14.22 17.73 -18.19
C MET A 1 12.70 17.58 -18.34
N SER A 2 12.08 17.79 -19.51
CA SER A 2 10.60 17.89 -19.59
C SER A 2 9.79 16.59 -19.65
N ARG A 3 10.25 15.51 -20.30
CA ARG A 3 9.37 14.34 -20.56
C ARG A 3 9.02 13.46 -19.34
N PHE A 4 9.87 13.39 -18.31
CA PHE A 4 9.64 12.49 -17.17
C PHE A 4 8.72 13.10 -16.09
N SER A 5 8.70 14.42 -15.93
CA SER A 5 7.86 15.11 -14.93
C SER A 5 6.38 15.20 -15.33
N GLU A 6 6.07 14.91 -16.59
CA GLU A 6 4.72 14.91 -17.17
C GLU A 6 4.00 13.57 -16.98
N VAL A 7 4.73 12.50 -16.65
CA VAL A 7 4.16 11.18 -16.36
C VAL A 7 3.60 11.15 -14.94
N ALA A 8 2.27 10.97 -14.82
CA ALA A 8 1.56 10.96 -13.55
C ALA A 8 2.17 9.99 -12.51
N LEU A 9 2.57 8.79 -12.94
CA LEU A 9 3.20 7.81 -12.07
C LEU A 9 4.61 8.20 -11.62
N LEU A 10 5.41 8.87 -12.46
CA LEU A 10 6.74 9.34 -12.03
C LEU A 10 6.64 10.48 -11.03
N ARG A 11 5.65 11.37 -11.20
CA ARG A 11 5.33 12.37 -10.19
C ARG A 11 4.80 11.73 -8.91
N TYR A 12 4.05 10.63 -9.01
CA TYR A 12 3.64 9.85 -7.84
C TYR A 12 4.86 9.25 -7.11
N MET A 13 5.85 8.74 -7.85
CA MET A 13 7.04 8.11 -7.27
C MET A 13 7.87 9.04 -6.38
N THR A 14 7.82 10.36 -6.57
CA THR A 14 8.53 11.30 -5.67
C THR A 14 8.03 11.20 -4.24
N LYS A 15 6.74 10.89 -4.04
CA LYS A 15 6.12 10.68 -2.71
C LYS A 15 6.69 9.46 -1.98
N LEU A 16 7.21 8.48 -2.71
CA LEU A 16 7.78 7.26 -2.14
C LEU A 16 9.10 7.51 -1.38
N TYR A 17 9.72 8.67 -1.59
CA TYR A 17 11.00 9.08 -0.97
C TYR A 17 10.83 10.11 0.14
N ALA A 18 9.62 10.32 0.67
CA ALA A 18 9.44 11.20 1.83
C ALA A 18 10.37 10.79 2.99
N PRO A 19 10.97 11.75 3.72
CA PRO A 19 10.72 13.20 3.67
C PRO A 19 11.67 13.98 2.74
N PHE A 20 12.33 13.34 1.79
CA PHE A 20 13.25 14.05 0.89
C PHE A 20 12.55 15.14 0.09
N SER A 21 13.30 16.18 -0.26
CA SER A 21 12.83 17.17 -1.22
C SER A 21 12.57 16.51 -2.58
N GLU A 22 11.67 17.09 -3.36
CA GLU A 22 11.33 16.56 -4.68
C GLU A 22 12.58 16.42 -5.57
N GLN A 23 13.50 17.40 -5.52
CA GLN A 23 14.77 17.35 -6.25
C GLN A 23 15.63 16.14 -5.87
N HIS A 24 15.73 15.81 -4.57
CA HIS A 24 16.45 14.64 -4.12
C HIS A 24 15.75 13.35 -4.54
N ALA A 25 14.42 13.27 -4.42
CA ALA A 25 13.64 12.12 -4.86
C ALA A 25 13.86 11.82 -6.35
N TRP A 26 13.88 12.85 -7.21
CA TRP A 26 14.15 12.69 -8.64
C TRP A 26 15.56 12.15 -8.95
N SER A 27 16.55 12.40 -8.10
CA SER A 27 17.89 11.83 -8.26
C SER A 27 17.90 10.32 -8.01
N TYR A 28 17.23 9.85 -6.95
CA TYR A 28 17.06 8.42 -6.69
C TYR A 28 16.22 7.74 -7.77
N ILE A 29 15.09 8.34 -8.17
CA ILE A 29 14.23 7.81 -9.24
C ILE A 29 15.04 7.63 -10.53
N ARG A 30 15.83 8.63 -10.95
CA ARG A 30 16.67 8.51 -12.16
C ARG A 30 17.71 7.40 -12.03
N GLN A 31 18.36 7.28 -10.87
CA GLN A 31 19.31 6.21 -10.62
C GLN A 31 18.65 4.83 -10.79
N HIS A 32 17.49 4.62 -10.17
CA HIS A 32 16.77 3.36 -10.27
C HIS A 32 16.24 3.06 -11.67
N MET A 33 15.74 4.07 -12.39
CA MET A 33 15.24 3.88 -13.76
C MET A 33 16.35 3.44 -14.75
N ASN A 34 17.62 3.75 -14.46
CA ASN A 34 18.77 3.40 -15.29
C ASN A 34 19.25 1.95 -15.09
N ASP A 35 18.89 1.28 -13.99
CA ASP A 35 19.27 -0.09 -13.70
C ASP A 35 18.03 -1.01 -13.80
N PRO A 36 18.03 -2.08 -14.62
CA PRO A 36 16.84 -2.90 -14.84
C PRO A 36 16.22 -3.50 -13.58
N MET A 37 17.04 -3.98 -12.64
CA MET A 37 16.57 -4.63 -11.41
C MET A 37 15.91 -3.62 -10.48
N SER A 38 16.57 -2.49 -10.24
CA SER A 38 16.03 -1.47 -9.34
C SER A 38 14.90 -0.66 -9.98
N ARG A 39 14.85 -0.54 -11.31
CA ARG A 39 13.68 -0.04 -12.05
C ARG A 39 12.45 -0.92 -11.78
N ALA A 40 12.60 -2.24 -11.91
CA ALA A 40 11.51 -3.17 -11.60
C ALA A 40 11.05 -3.00 -10.14
N CYS A 41 12.00 -2.93 -9.19
CA CYS A 41 11.70 -2.69 -7.78
C CYS A 41 10.96 -1.37 -7.52
N LEU A 42 11.34 -0.28 -8.18
CA LEU A 42 10.69 1.02 -8.02
C LEU A 42 9.26 1.02 -8.58
N ILE A 43 9.05 0.40 -9.74
CA ILE A 43 7.71 0.24 -10.33
C ILE A 43 6.85 -0.64 -9.42
N SER A 44 7.37 -1.79 -8.95
CA SER A 44 6.66 -2.66 -8.00
C SER A 44 6.31 -1.92 -6.70
N ARG A 45 7.23 -1.12 -6.14
CA ARG A 45 6.96 -0.30 -4.95
C ARG A 45 5.80 0.65 -5.17
N ALA A 46 5.77 1.34 -6.32
CA ALA A 46 4.70 2.27 -6.66
C ALA A 46 3.36 1.54 -6.80
N MET A 47 3.34 0.40 -7.50
CA MET A 47 2.14 -0.42 -7.67
C MET A 47 1.61 -0.94 -6.34
N ILE A 48 2.48 -1.46 -5.47
CA ILE A 48 2.07 -1.92 -4.13
C ILE A 48 1.53 -0.75 -3.29
N ASP A 49 2.15 0.44 -3.38
CA ASP A 49 1.63 1.64 -2.70
C ASP A 49 0.20 1.97 -3.14
N LEU A 50 -0.05 1.91 -4.45
CA LEU A 50 -1.35 2.18 -5.03
C LEU A 50 -2.37 1.14 -4.58
N LEU A 51 -2.04 -0.16 -4.58
CA LEU A 51 -2.94 -1.20 -4.06
C LEU A 51 -3.29 -0.97 -2.58
N VAL A 52 -2.29 -0.65 -1.75
CA VAL A 52 -2.49 -0.37 -0.32
C VAL A 52 -3.40 0.84 -0.11
N ASN A 53 -3.19 1.92 -0.86
CA ASN A 53 -3.94 3.16 -0.67
C ASN A 53 -5.29 3.20 -1.41
N ARG A 54 -5.51 2.33 -2.40
CA ARG A 54 -6.71 2.36 -3.25
C ARG A 54 -7.63 1.16 -3.09
N ILE A 55 -7.09 -0.04 -2.88
CA ILE A 55 -7.88 -1.29 -2.80
C ILE A 55 -7.97 -1.82 -1.37
N PHE A 56 -6.91 -1.67 -0.57
CA PHE A 56 -6.89 -2.06 0.85
C PHE A 56 -7.41 -0.96 1.80
N ALA A 57 -8.14 -0.01 1.24
CA ALA A 57 -8.87 1.04 1.95
C ALA A 57 -10.36 0.65 1.94
N PHE A 58 -11.10 0.85 3.04
CA PHE A 58 -12.52 0.44 3.08
C PHE A 58 -13.36 1.30 2.12
N GLU A 59 -12.85 2.47 1.76
CA GLU A 59 -13.35 3.35 0.71
C GLU A 59 -13.41 2.67 -0.66
N ALA A 60 -12.58 1.65 -0.90
CA ALA A 60 -12.65 0.86 -2.11
C ALA A 60 -14.01 0.18 -2.29
N TRP A 61 -14.74 -0.05 -1.18
CA TRP A 61 -16.05 -0.70 -1.10
C TRP A 61 -17.24 0.25 -1.30
N GLU A 62 -16.99 1.55 -1.56
CA GLU A 62 -18.06 2.46 -2.00
C GLU A 62 -18.58 2.08 -3.40
N GLY A 63 -19.78 2.58 -3.73
CA GLY A 63 -20.47 2.35 -5.00
C GLY A 63 -21.30 1.06 -5.03
N PHE A 64 -21.43 0.35 -3.91
CA PHE A 64 -22.27 -0.84 -3.83
C PHE A 64 -23.75 -0.49 -3.67
N SER A 65 -24.06 0.39 -2.70
CA SER A 65 -25.40 0.93 -2.47
C SER A 65 -25.32 2.26 -1.73
N VAL A 66 -26.34 3.11 -1.87
CA VAL A 66 -26.39 4.42 -1.21
C VAL A 66 -26.28 4.30 0.32
N ASP A 67 -26.90 3.27 0.89
CA ASP A 67 -26.86 3.01 2.34
C ASP A 67 -25.48 2.57 2.82
N ALA A 68 -24.84 1.62 2.11
CA ALA A 68 -23.49 1.17 2.44
C ALA A 68 -22.50 2.34 2.35
N ASP A 69 -22.59 3.14 1.29
CA ASP A 69 -21.75 4.31 1.07
C ASP A 69 -21.91 5.36 2.18
N ARG A 70 -23.15 5.63 2.62
CA ARG A 70 -23.42 6.54 3.75
C ARG A 70 -22.74 6.01 5.01
N GLN A 71 -22.93 4.73 5.35
CA GLN A 71 -22.36 4.14 6.55
C GLN A 71 -20.82 4.12 6.53
N LEU A 72 -20.20 3.80 5.38
CA LEU A 72 -18.74 3.85 5.23
C LEU A 72 -18.19 5.27 5.43
N ARG A 73 -18.89 6.30 4.93
CA ARG A 73 -18.51 7.71 5.15
C ARG A 73 -18.66 8.15 6.61
N GLU A 74 -19.72 7.69 7.29
CA GLU A 74 -19.91 7.94 8.73
C GLU A 74 -18.76 7.31 9.54
N ILE A 75 -18.43 6.04 9.27
CA ILE A 75 -17.32 5.35 9.92
C ILE A 75 -15.99 6.07 9.63
N ARG A 76 -15.76 6.53 8.39
CA ARG A 76 -14.59 7.35 8.05
C ARG A 76 -14.49 8.59 8.93
N HIS A 77 -15.61 9.28 9.14
CA HIS A 77 -15.64 10.48 9.96
C HIS A 77 -15.35 10.14 11.43
N GLU A 78 -15.97 9.09 11.97
CA GLU A 78 -15.73 8.61 13.34
C GLU A 78 -14.28 8.22 13.57
N MET A 79 -13.70 7.36 12.72
CA MET A 79 -12.30 6.95 12.79
C MET A 79 -11.34 8.13 12.74
N ASN A 80 -11.68 9.17 11.96
CA ASN A 80 -10.87 10.39 11.88
C ASN A 80 -10.92 11.26 13.14
N ASN A 81 -11.96 11.13 13.95
CA ASN A 81 -12.17 11.94 15.15
C ASN A 81 -11.88 11.17 16.45
N LEU A 82 -11.36 9.94 16.37
CA LEU A 82 -10.97 9.17 17.56
C LEU A 82 -9.88 9.90 18.36
N PRO A 83 -10.03 10.05 19.69
CA PRO A 83 -9.03 10.68 20.55
C PRO A 83 -7.75 9.82 20.59
N GLY A 84 -6.58 10.47 20.46
CA GLY A 84 -5.29 9.77 20.36
C GLY A 84 -4.59 9.89 19.00
N LYS A 85 -5.10 10.72 18.07
CA LYS A 85 -4.29 11.31 17.00
C LYS A 85 -3.23 12.23 17.63
N SER A 86 -2.19 11.67 18.26
CA SER A 86 -0.97 12.44 18.47
C SER A 86 -0.41 12.74 17.08
N ALA A 87 -0.61 13.98 16.62
CA ALA A 87 0.14 14.51 15.50
C ALA A 87 1.62 14.51 15.88
N SER A 88 2.32 13.42 15.60
CA SER A 88 3.79 13.43 15.61
C SER A 88 4.25 14.36 14.50
N PRO A 89 4.97 15.45 14.79
CA PRO A 89 5.39 16.42 13.78
C PRO A 89 6.64 15.88 13.08
N SER A 90 6.51 14.87 12.19
CA SER A 90 7.61 14.47 11.30
C SER A 90 7.22 13.47 10.19
N VAL A 91 6.09 13.64 9.50
CA VAL A 91 6.01 13.32 8.06
C VAL A 91 4.81 14.06 7.46
N PRO A 92 5.01 15.06 6.59
CA PRO A 92 3.93 15.61 5.79
C PRO A 92 3.68 14.65 4.63
N PHE A 93 2.72 13.74 4.77
CA PHE A 93 1.72 13.44 3.72
C PHE A 93 0.95 12.16 4.08
N ALA A 94 -0.36 12.27 3.94
CA ALA A 94 -1.38 11.28 4.25
C ALA A 94 -1.17 9.94 3.53
N SER A 95 -0.83 8.89 4.30
CA SER A 95 -1.38 7.56 4.03
C SER A 95 -2.85 7.62 4.42
N ASN A 96 -3.72 7.81 3.43
CA ASN A 96 -5.17 7.86 3.62
C ASN A 96 -5.78 6.48 3.94
N THR A 97 -4.98 5.44 4.15
CA THR A 97 -5.49 4.17 4.66
C THR A 97 -5.74 4.32 6.16
N LEU A 98 -6.99 4.48 6.56
CA LEU A 98 -7.43 4.51 7.97
C LEU A 98 -7.14 3.21 8.77
N LEU A 99 -6.48 2.23 8.14
CA LEU A 99 -5.87 1.07 8.79
C LEU A 99 -4.35 1.21 9.06
N THR A 100 -3.69 2.29 8.61
CA THR A 100 -2.23 2.49 8.75
C THR A 100 -1.76 3.31 9.97
N ARG A 101 -2.65 3.79 10.86
CA ARG A 101 -2.37 4.19 12.27
C ARG A 101 -3.63 4.74 12.96
N PRO A 102 -3.83 4.57 14.29
CA PRO A 102 -2.85 4.76 15.36
C PRO A 102 -2.53 3.50 16.19
N THR A 103 -1.35 3.47 16.79
CA THR A 103 -1.07 2.62 17.94
C THR A 103 -1.97 3.05 19.10
N CYS A 104 -3.15 2.45 19.21
CA CYS A 104 -4.03 2.64 20.35
C CYS A 104 -3.30 2.14 21.59
N SER A 105 -3.09 3.03 22.56
CA SER A 105 -2.72 2.65 23.92
C SER A 105 -3.75 1.65 24.47
N ALA A 106 -3.35 0.82 25.43
CA ALA A 106 -4.11 -0.35 25.90
C ALA A 106 -5.56 -0.09 26.39
N GLY A 107 -6.03 1.16 26.45
CA GLY A 107 -7.42 1.53 26.78
C GLY A 107 -8.28 2.05 25.61
N GLN A 108 -7.76 2.18 24.38
CA GLN A 108 -8.46 2.82 23.25
C GLN A 108 -8.84 1.88 22.09
N GLY A 109 -8.46 0.59 22.18
CA GLY A 109 -8.76 -0.41 21.15
C GLY A 109 -10.25 -0.59 20.89
N GLY A 110 -11.11 -0.38 21.89
CA GLY A 110 -12.55 -0.60 21.77
C GLY A 110 -13.26 0.28 20.74
N ALA A 111 -12.98 1.60 20.72
CA ALA A 111 -13.68 2.51 19.81
C ALA A 111 -13.27 2.30 18.34
N LEU A 112 -11.99 2.02 18.10
CA LEU A 112 -11.50 1.62 16.77
C LEU A 112 -12.09 0.27 16.36
N GLN A 113 -12.15 -0.70 17.28
CA GLN A 113 -12.71 -2.03 17.02
C GLN A 113 -14.20 -1.95 16.64
N VAL A 114 -14.98 -1.06 17.28
CA VAL A 114 -16.38 -0.82 16.88
C VAL A 114 -16.49 -0.36 15.43
N CYS A 115 -15.60 0.52 14.97
CA CYS A 115 -15.56 0.95 13.57
C CYS A 115 -15.22 -0.22 12.64
N ILE A 116 -14.22 -1.02 13.01
CA ILE A 116 -13.77 -2.20 12.25
C ILE A 116 -14.90 -3.24 12.14
N ASP A 117 -15.61 -3.51 13.23
CA ASP A 117 -16.72 -4.47 13.26
C ASP A 117 -17.88 -4.01 12.36
N ARG A 118 -18.17 -2.70 12.34
CA ARG A 118 -19.17 -2.11 11.43
C ARG A 118 -18.74 -2.22 9.97
N VAL A 119 -17.48 -1.93 9.64
CA VAL A 119 -16.95 -2.13 8.27
C VAL A 119 -17.09 -3.60 7.87
N ALA A 120 -16.71 -4.53 8.76
CA ALA A 120 -16.84 -5.95 8.51
C ALA A 120 -18.29 -6.36 8.25
N ALA A 121 -19.25 -5.82 9.00
CA ALA A 121 -20.67 -6.08 8.79
C ALA A 121 -21.15 -5.57 7.42
N ILE A 122 -20.77 -4.36 7.03
CA ILE A 122 -21.10 -3.76 5.72
C ILE A 122 -20.52 -4.60 4.59
N VAL A 123 -19.22 -4.92 4.66
CA VAL A 123 -18.53 -5.70 3.63
C VAL A 123 -19.12 -7.11 3.51
N ASN A 124 -19.41 -7.78 4.63
CA ASN A 124 -20.11 -9.07 4.61
C ASN A 124 -21.50 -8.96 3.97
N SER A 125 -22.25 -7.89 4.25
CA SER A 125 -23.54 -7.65 3.61
C SER A 125 -23.41 -7.45 2.10
N CYS A 126 -22.36 -6.77 1.63
CA CYS A 126 -22.08 -6.60 0.21
C CYS A 126 -21.76 -7.94 -0.46
N ILE A 127 -20.87 -8.73 0.15
CA ILE A 127 -20.41 -10.02 -0.39
C ILE A 127 -21.55 -11.05 -0.51
N ASN A 128 -22.47 -11.06 0.46
CA ASN A 128 -23.59 -12.01 0.48
C ASN A 128 -24.79 -11.58 -0.38
N HIS A 129 -24.71 -10.43 -1.06
CA HIS A 129 -25.81 -9.91 -1.88
C HIS A 129 -25.77 -10.47 -3.30
N GLU A 130 -26.94 -10.68 -3.91
CA GLU A 130 -27.10 -11.27 -5.26
C GLU A 130 -26.33 -10.50 -6.38
N ARG A 131 -26.09 -9.20 -6.19
CA ARG A 131 -25.40 -8.33 -7.16
C ARG A 131 -23.90 -8.20 -6.92
N TYR A 132 -23.35 -8.92 -5.94
CA TYR A 132 -21.94 -8.80 -5.55
C TYR A 132 -21.00 -9.07 -6.72
N ASP A 133 -21.24 -10.11 -7.52
CA ASP A 133 -20.33 -10.47 -8.62
C ASP A 133 -20.24 -9.37 -9.69
N ALA A 134 -21.38 -8.77 -10.06
CA ALA A 134 -21.43 -7.65 -10.98
C ALA A 134 -20.69 -6.42 -10.42
N TYR A 135 -20.93 -6.10 -9.13
CA TYR A 135 -20.22 -5.01 -8.44
C TYR A 135 -18.72 -5.27 -8.40
N ARG A 136 -18.29 -6.45 -7.97
CA ARG A 136 -16.89 -6.88 -7.90
C ARG A 136 -16.20 -6.70 -9.25
N ASN A 137 -16.80 -7.19 -10.33
CA ASN A 137 -16.22 -7.09 -11.68
C ASN A 137 -16.06 -5.63 -12.10
N HIS A 138 -17.07 -4.79 -11.87
CA HIS A 138 -16.99 -3.36 -12.15
C HIS A 138 -15.88 -2.66 -11.33
N ARG A 139 -15.68 -3.02 -10.06
CA ARG A 139 -14.59 -2.47 -9.23
C ARG A 139 -13.22 -2.90 -9.74
N ILE A 140 -13.07 -4.16 -10.14
CA ILE A 140 -11.82 -4.68 -10.72
C ILE A 140 -11.48 -3.94 -12.02
N GLU A 141 -12.45 -3.76 -12.91
CA GLU A 141 -12.28 -3.01 -14.16
C GLU A 141 -11.90 -1.55 -13.91
N TYR A 142 -12.54 -0.91 -12.93
CA TYR A 142 -12.20 0.44 -12.51
C TYR A 142 -10.74 0.57 -12.05
N PHE A 143 -10.28 -0.30 -11.15
CA PHE A 143 -8.89 -0.25 -10.66
C PHE A 143 -7.88 -0.67 -11.72
N GLN A 144 -8.21 -1.66 -12.56
CA GLN A 144 -7.38 -2.05 -13.70
C GLN A 144 -7.19 -0.87 -14.65
N ALA A 145 -8.27 -0.16 -15.01
CA ALA A 145 -8.20 1.01 -15.88
C ALA A 145 -7.34 2.13 -15.28
N GLU A 146 -7.52 2.42 -13.99
CA GLU A 146 -6.71 3.43 -13.27
C GLU A 146 -5.23 3.06 -13.25
N LEU A 147 -4.88 1.81 -12.91
CA LEU A 147 -3.51 1.33 -12.89
C LEU A 147 -2.87 1.33 -14.29
N ARG A 148 -3.62 0.93 -15.32
CA ARG A 148 -3.18 0.97 -16.72
C ARG A 148 -2.89 2.39 -17.18
N GLU A 149 -3.76 3.34 -16.85
CA GLU A 149 -3.55 4.76 -17.18
C GLU A 149 -2.26 5.29 -16.55
N MET A 150 -1.99 4.94 -15.29
CA MET A 150 -0.76 5.34 -14.60
C MET A 150 0.50 4.69 -15.20
N LEU A 151 0.43 3.41 -15.60
CA LEU A 151 1.56 2.69 -16.16
C LEU A 151 1.84 3.02 -17.63
N SER A 152 0.80 3.38 -18.39
CA SER A 152 0.86 3.61 -19.85
C SER A 152 2.07 4.45 -20.31
N PRO A 153 2.43 5.58 -19.65
CA PRO A 153 3.55 6.39 -20.11
C PRO A 153 4.94 5.77 -19.86
N LEU A 154 5.02 4.69 -19.08
CA LEU A 154 6.25 3.93 -18.86
C LEU A 154 6.38 2.73 -19.80
N LEU A 155 5.30 2.37 -20.51
CA LEU A 155 5.32 1.26 -21.44
C LEU A 155 6.07 1.65 -22.71
N ILE A 156 7.01 0.79 -23.09
CA ILE A 156 7.71 0.87 -24.36
C ILE A 156 6.86 0.09 -25.38
N SER A 157 6.85 0.52 -26.64
CA SER A 157 6.19 -0.23 -27.72
C SER A 157 6.75 -1.65 -27.82
N GLU A 158 5.89 -2.63 -28.11
CA GLU A 158 6.29 -4.03 -28.35
C GLU A 158 7.39 -4.13 -29.42
N SER A 159 7.29 -3.34 -30.49
CA SER A 159 8.31 -3.24 -31.55
C SER A 159 9.70 -2.76 -31.07
N SER A 160 9.77 -2.15 -29.90
CA SER A 160 11.00 -1.69 -29.24
C SER A 160 11.38 -2.57 -28.04
N GLY A 161 10.86 -3.80 -27.98
CA GLY A 161 11.10 -4.75 -26.89
C GLY A 161 10.22 -4.54 -25.65
N GLY A 162 9.11 -3.81 -25.80
CA GLY A 162 8.08 -3.69 -24.78
C GLY A 162 7.23 -4.96 -24.61
N PRO A 163 6.39 -5.02 -23.56
CA PRO A 163 5.53 -6.18 -23.35
C PRO A 163 4.41 -6.25 -24.40
N ASN A 164 3.88 -7.45 -24.61
CA ASN A 164 2.58 -7.61 -25.27
C ASN A 164 1.51 -6.93 -24.39
N LEU A 165 0.77 -5.98 -24.97
CA LEU A 165 -0.17 -5.15 -24.21
C LEU A 165 -1.40 -5.91 -23.73
N GLU A 166 -1.86 -6.91 -24.48
CA GLU A 166 -3.01 -7.73 -24.09
C GLU A 166 -2.64 -8.63 -22.90
N GLU A 167 -1.49 -9.30 -22.97
CA GLU A 167 -0.98 -10.12 -21.86
C GLU A 167 -0.70 -9.29 -20.60
N ALA A 168 -0.14 -8.08 -20.77
CA ALA A 168 0.12 -7.17 -19.66
C ALA A 168 -1.17 -6.65 -19.00
N ASP A 169 -2.20 -6.35 -19.80
CA ASP A 169 -3.50 -5.91 -19.30
C ASP A 169 -4.23 -7.05 -18.56
N GLU A 170 -4.16 -8.28 -19.08
CA GLU A 170 -4.70 -9.46 -18.40
C GLU A 170 -3.96 -9.76 -17.08
N ALA A 171 -2.63 -9.65 -17.06
CA ALA A 171 -1.85 -9.77 -15.81
C ALA A 171 -2.23 -8.69 -14.79
N LEU A 172 -2.51 -7.47 -15.25
CA LEU A 172 -2.99 -6.37 -14.42
C LEU A 172 -4.38 -6.66 -13.84
N ARG A 173 -5.30 -7.22 -14.64
CA ARG A 173 -6.62 -7.67 -14.19
C ARG A 173 -6.49 -8.72 -13.07
N GLN A 174 -5.67 -9.76 -13.28
CA GLN A 174 -5.45 -10.81 -12.29
C GLN A 174 -4.87 -10.26 -10.97
N MET A 175 -4.00 -9.26 -11.04
CA MET A 175 -3.48 -8.59 -9.84
C MET A 175 -4.60 -7.83 -9.10
N CYS A 176 -5.46 -7.10 -9.80
CA CYS A 176 -6.63 -6.43 -9.21
C CYS A 176 -7.61 -7.43 -8.59
N GLU A 177 -7.85 -8.57 -9.23
CA GLU A 177 -8.69 -9.66 -8.70
C GLU A 177 -8.16 -10.21 -7.37
N LYS A 178 -6.84 -10.49 -7.32
CA LYS A 178 -6.18 -10.96 -6.10
C LYS A 178 -6.20 -9.90 -5.02
N ALA A 179 -5.92 -8.64 -5.35
CA ALA A 179 -5.98 -7.54 -4.41
C ALA A 179 -7.40 -7.35 -3.85
N TRP A 180 -8.43 -7.40 -4.69
CA TRP A 180 -9.83 -7.32 -4.24
C TRP A 180 -10.19 -8.49 -3.31
N SER A 181 -9.75 -9.71 -3.64
CA SER A 181 -9.95 -10.89 -2.77
C SER A 181 -9.26 -10.73 -1.40
N ILE A 182 -8.04 -10.17 -1.37
CA ILE A 182 -7.32 -9.87 -0.14
C ILE A 182 -8.07 -8.79 0.65
N SER A 183 -8.52 -7.71 0.00
CA SER A 183 -9.32 -6.64 0.61
C SER A 183 -10.57 -7.19 1.29
N ALA A 184 -11.33 -8.05 0.60
CA ALA A 184 -12.51 -8.70 1.16
C ALA A 184 -12.18 -9.51 2.43
N LYS A 185 -11.11 -10.32 2.40
CA LYS A 185 -10.66 -11.09 3.57
C LYS A 185 -10.20 -10.18 4.72
N MET A 186 -9.45 -9.12 4.41
CA MET A 186 -8.99 -8.16 5.42
C MET A 186 -10.18 -7.53 6.14
N PHE A 187 -11.14 -6.96 5.40
CA PHE A 187 -12.26 -6.26 6.01
C PHE A 187 -13.28 -7.18 6.69
N THR A 188 -13.42 -8.42 6.25
CA THR A 188 -14.30 -9.39 6.93
C THR A 188 -13.65 -10.06 8.16
N SER A 189 -12.32 -10.06 8.27
CA SER A 189 -11.59 -10.69 9.39
C SER A 189 -11.76 -9.97 10.74
N ARG A 190 -12.21 -8.71 10.73
CA ARG A 190 -12.27 -7.81 11.89
C ARG A 190 -10.90 -7.53 12.54
N TRP A 191 -9.81 -7.78 11.81
CA TRP A 191 -8.45 -7.48 12.26
C TRP A 191 -7.97 -6.13 11.71
N THR A 192 -7.05 -5.50 12.44
CA THR A 192 -6.35 -4.29 11.98
C THR A 192 -5.08 -4.69 11.26
N PHE A 193 -4.91 -4.24 10.01
CA PHE A 193 -3.70 -4.48 9.22
C PHE A 193 -2.91 -3.19 9.06
N GLU A 194 -1.66 -3.18 9.50
CA GLU A 194 -0.74 -2.05 9.32
C GLU A 194 0.27 -2.38 8.22
N PHE A 195 0.31 -1.52 7.21
CA PHE A 195 1.30 -1.55 6.13
C PHE A 195 2.31 -0.44 6.37
N ARG A 196 3.54 -0.80 6.73
CA ARG A 196 4.60 0.15 7.05
C ARG A 196 5.75 0.02 6.07
N PHE A 197 6.03 1.08 5.33
CA PHE A 197 7.20 1.15 4.46
C PHE A 197 8.35 1.80 5.23
N PRO A 198 9.47 1.10 5.47
CA PRO A 198 10.67 1.74 6.01
C PRO A 198 11.11 2.92 5.15
N GLY A 199 11.44 4.04 5.79
CA GLY A 199 11.87 5.24 5.08
C GLY A 199 13.21 5.07 4.39
N THR A 200 13.39 5.72 3.23
CA THR A 200 14.70 5.83 2.59
C THR A 200 15.70 6.50 3.54
N GLY A 201 16.89 5.93 3.62
CA GLY A 201 17.95 6.33 4.55
C GLY A 201 17.84 5.71 5.95
N ALA A 202 16.77 4.97 6.28
CA ALA A 202 16.67 4.24 7.54
C ALA A 202 17.75 3.16 7.64
N ARG A 203 18.23 2.86 8.85
CA ARG A 203 19.17 1.74 9.06
C ARG A 203 18.50 0.41 8.76
N PHE A 204 19.22 -0.49 8.11
CA PHE A 204 18.79 -1.85 7.87
C PHE A 204 18.59 -2.58 9.21
N ASN A 205 17.49 -3.34 9.32
CA ASN A 205 17.14 -4.11 10.51
C ASN A 205 16.65 -5.50 10.10
N THR A 206 17.37 -6.54 10.48
CA THR A 206 17.06 -7.95 10.17
C THR A 206 15.73 -8.43 10.75
N GLN A 207 15.22 -7.77 11.79
CA GLN A 207 13.94 -8.13 12.40
C GLN A 207 12.74 -7.76 11.52
N THR A 208 12.88 -6.73 10.69
CA THR A 208 11.76 -6.16 9.92
C THR A 208 12.05 -6.02 8.43
N MET A 209 13.26 -6.32 7.97
CA MET A 209 13.70 -6.10 6.59
C MET A 209 14.44 -7.29 6.01
N VAL A 210 14.31 -7.47 4.70
CA VAL A 210 15.04 -8.44 3.87
C VAL A 210 15.76 -7.67 2.77
N GLY A 211 17.09 -7.79 2.71
CA GLY A 211 17.90 -7.15 1.68
C GLY A 211 17.78 -7.87 0.33
N ILE A 212 17.33 -7.17 -0.71
CA ILE A 212 17.31 -7.68 -2.09
C ILE A 212 18.67 -7.45 -2.76
N ALA A 213 19.25 -6.27 -2.54
CA ALA A 213 20.53 -5.88 -3.12
C ALA A 213 21.23 -4.89 -2.16
N PRO A 214 22.58 -4.87 -2.14
CA PRO A 214 23.48 -5.83 -2.81
C PRO A 214 23.40 -7.23 -2.19
N ASN A 215 23.98 -8.23 -2.86
CA ASN A 215 24.05 -9.62 -2.37
C ASN A 215 25.07 -9.74 -1.21
N ILE A 216 24.70 -9.18 -0.06
CA ILE A 216 25.47 -9.16 1.18
C ILE A 216 24.62 -9.80 2.28
N GLY A 217 25.26 -10.59 3.14
CA GLY A 217 24.57 -11.26 4.25
C GLY A 217 23.85 -10.25 5.17
N PRO A 218 22.62 -10.55 5.62
CA PRO A 218 21.80 -9.61 6.37
C PRO A 218 22.43 -9.19 7.70
N GLN A 219 23.20 -10.07 8.35
CA GLN A 219 23.94 -9.74 9.58
C GLN A 219 25.02 -8.68 9.32
N LEU A 220 25.71 -8.75 8.17
CA LEU A 220 26.73 -7.79 7.81
C LEU A 220 26.12 -6.43 7.45
N LEU A 221 25.02 -6.42 6.69
CA LEU A 221 24.26 -5.20 6.41
C LEU A 221 23.90 -4.45 7.70
N GLN A 222 23.42 -5.18 8.73
CA GLN A 222 23.07 -4.57 10.01
C GLN A 222 24.30 -4.15 10.83
N ALA A 223 25.32 -5.00 10.92
CA ALA A 223 26.53 -4.73 11.69
C ALA A 223 27.31 -3.52 11.17
N GLU A 224 27.36 -3.34 9.85
CA GLU A 224 27.99 -2.19 9.20
C GLU A 224 27.06 -0.98 9.03
N HIS A 225 25.85 -1.03 9.61
CA HIS A 225 24.88 0.08 9.60
C HIS A 225 24.48 0.55 8.19
N TRP A 226 24.35 -0.38 7.24
CA TRP A 226 23.82 -0.08 5.92
C TRP A 226 22.42 0.53 6.01
N ARG A 227 22.08 1.34 5.01
CA ARG A 227 20.82 2.10 4.97
C ARG A 227 19.95 1.67 3.81
N VAL A 228 18.64 1.81 3.98
CA VAL A 228 17.66 1.58 2.92
C VAL A 228 17.86 2.64 1.82
N GLN A 229 18.10 2.20 0.60
CA GLN A 229 18.09 3.04 -0.60
C GLN A 229 16.68 3.11 -1.19
N LEU A 230 16.01 1.96 -1.29
CA LEU A 230 14.64 1.83 -1.78
C LEU A 230 13.94 0.72 -1.00
N VAL A 231 12.78 1.03 -0.42
CA VAL A 231 11.84 0.01 0.04
C VAL A 231 11.00 -0.47 -1.14
N VAL A 232 10.80 -1.78 -1.26
CA VAL A 232 10.03 -2.41 -2.34
C VAL A 232 8.66 -2.87 -1.85
N THR A 233 8.62 -3.59 -0.74
CA THR A 233 7.39 -4.07 -0.10
C THR A 233 7.29 -3.55 1.34
N PRO A 234 6.08 -3.40 1.90
CA PRO A 234 5.93 -2.97 3.28
C PRO A 234 6.26 -4.11 4.26
N VAL A 235 6.55 -3.73 5.50
CA VAL A 235 6.30 -4.59 6.66
C VAL A 235 4.79 -4.64 6.85
N ILE A 236 4.23 -5.83 7.01
CA ILE A 236 2.81 -5.98 7.31
C ILE A 236 2.67 -6.60 8.68
N THR A 237 2.01 -5.88 9.59
CA THR A 237 1.64 -6.40 10.91
C THR A 237 0.13 -6.45 11.03
N VAL A 238 -0.37 -7.44 11.76
CA VAL A 238 -1.79 -7.60 12.04
C VAL A 238 -2.02 -7.56 13.53
N ARG A 239 -3.11 -6.91 13.93
CA ARG A 239 -3.53 -6.78 15.31
C ARG A 239 -4.97 -7.24 15.44
N ASN A 240 -5.22 -8.08 16.43
CA ASN A 240 -6.55 -8.55 16.79
C ASN A 240 -6.91 -8.06 18.19
N ASP A 241 -7.97 -7.26 18.28
CA ASP A 241 -8.52 -6.73 19.53
C ASP A 241 -9.87 -7.37 19.91
N THR A 242 -10.30 -8.44 19.22
CA THR A 242 -11.64 -9.09 19.39
C THR A 242 -11.76 -10.00 20.64
N GLY A 243 -10.81 -9.94 21.58
CA GLY A 243 -10.77 -10.82 22.76
C GLY A 243 -10.28 -10.11 24.03
N SER A 244 -10.11 -10.87 25.12
CA SER A 244 -9.64 -10.34 26.41
C SER A 244 -8.20 -9.82 26.38
N SER A 245 -7.43 -10.16 25.35
CA SER A 245 -6.04 -9.74 25.14
C SER A 245 -5.80 -9.29 23.71
N ILE A 246 -4.99 -8.25 23.56
CA ILE A 246 -4.48 -7.78 22.26
C ILE A 246 -3.45 -8.78 21.76
N SER A 247 -3.62 -9.30 20.55
CA SER A 247 -2.58 -10.09 19.87
C SER A 247 -2.06 -9.36 18.64
N VAL A 248 -0.74 -9.37 18.47
CA VAL A 248 -0.05 -8.73 17.34
C VAL A 248 0.89 -9.75 16.70
N ALA A 249 0.83 -9.87 15.38
CA ALA A 249 1.71 -10.73 14.61
C ALA A 249 2.33 -9.98 13.41
N SER A 250 3.58 -10.32 13.08
CA SER A 250 4.20 -9.90 11.82
C SER A 250 3.83 -10.92 10.74
N ILE A 251 3.28 -10.44 9.63
CA ILE A 251 2.93 -11.27 8.47
C ILE A 251 4.12 -11.33 7.51
N THR A 252 4.78 -10.18 7.26
CA THR A 252 5.89 -10.11 6.31
C THR A 252 6.84 -8.96 6.65
N ASN A 253 8.11 -9.18 6.34
CA ASN A 253 9.17 -8.18 6.43
C ASN A 253 9.25 -7.37 5.12
N ALA A 254 9.74 -6.14 5.22
CA ALA A 254 9.92 -5.28 4.06
C ALA A 254 11.11 -5.74 3.22
N HIS A 255 10.91 -5.91 1.91
CA HIS A 255 12.02 -6.09 0.98
C HIS A 255 12.64 -4.73 0.66
N VAL A 256 13.97 -4.62 0.74
CA VAL A 256 14.69 -3.34 0.60
C VAL A 256 15.95 -3.50 -0.25
N ILE A 257 16.25 -2.51 -1.08
CA ILE A 257 17.59 -2.27 -1.64
C ILE A 257 18.35 -1.42 -0.64
N CYS A 258 19.60 -1.79 -0.35
CA CYS A 258 20.47 -1.12 0.62
C CYS A 258 21.62 -0.39 -0.06
N MET A 259 22.10 0.66 0.60
CA MET A 259 23.29 1.42 0.27
C MET A 259 24.14 1.60 1.53
N LYS A 260 25.46 1.75 1.37
CA LYS A 260 26.38 2.02 2.46
C LYS A 260 26.43 3.53 2.74
#